data_AF-A0A9D3RKM4-F1
#
_entry.id   AF-A0A9D3RKM4-F1
#
_cell.length_a   1.000
_cell.length_b   1.000
_cell.length_c   1.000
_cell.angle_alpha   90.00
_cell.angle_beta   90.00
_cell.angle_gamma   90.00
#
_symmetry.space_group_name_H-M   'P 1'
#
loop_
_entity.id
_entity.type
_entity.pdbx_description
1 polymer ?
#
loop_
_entity_poly.entity_id
_entity_poly.type
_entity_poly.pdbx_seq_one_letter_code
_entity_poly.pdbx_strand_id
1 'polypeptide(L)'
;MAGNDTHATKAETGVVLGFLEEAEPWQLRSSQFPSKIGGKPAWLSQADLPCPVACGKCNRPAAFLLQVYAPIDGQNRSFHRTLFVFCCTTPDCYSHNDSRCFKVYRSQLPRKNDFYPYDPPLEEKTTETDNDPVVLQSGVQLCRVCGCAGPKTCSRCHAANYCSKEHQVIDWKSGHKKECGTSGPAGFLKHGFLFPELELVTEPEEVEVKVGQCEADETQKALECRATGGDSLEEKELEDMAMHETEESRVFQKFKQRIELEPHQVLRYCRRGSPLWVSAEHVPEEKEIPNCPCGAKRIFEFQVMPQLLNHLKVDSPNASIDWGTVCVYSCEDSCDQGHGYYPEFIWKQDFTEDQPNSTTEDGDADCQ
;
A
#
# COMPACT_ATOMS: atom_id res chain seq x y z
N MET A 1 -27.30 42.83 -13.38
CA MET A 1 -26.89 41.60 -12.69
C MET A 1 -26.75 40.53 -13.74
N ALA A 2 -25.58 40.42 -14.35
CA ALA A 2 -25.23 39.27 -15.18
C ALA A 2 -24.44 38.34 -14.26
N GLY A 3 -25.04 37.21 -13.88
CA GLY A 3 -24.36 36.16 -13.15
C GLY A 3 -23.25 35.62 -14.02
N ASN A 4 -22.01 35.74 -13.55
CA ASN A 4 -20.86 35.14 -14.19
C ASN A 4 -20.78 33.71 -13.66
N ASP A 5 -21.52 32.78 -14.27
CA ASP A 5 -21.42 31.36 -13.97
C ASP A 5 -20.09 30.85 -14.54
N THR A 6 -19.04 30.93 -13.74
CA THR A 6 -17.79 30.22 -13.98
C THR A 6 -18.06 28.74 -13.75
N HIS A 7 -18.38 28.01 -14.80
CA HIS A 7 -18.37 26.55 -14.80
C HIS A 7 -16.93 26.08 -14.52
N ALA A 8 -16.67 25.57 -13.31
CA ALA A 8 -15.45 24.84 -13.01
C ALA A 8 -15.42 23.57 -13.87
N THR A 9 -14.34 23.38 -14.64
CA THR A 9 -14.12 22.16 -15.42
C THR A 9 -13.21 21.24 -14.62
N LYS A 10 -13.64 19.99 -14.40
CA LYS A 10 -12.80 18.97 -13.78
C LYS A 10 -11.80 18.42 -14.79
N ALA A 11 -10.54 18.31 -14.40
CA ALA A 11 -9.49 17.67 -15.19
C ALA A 11 -8.89 16.49 -14.43
N GLU A 12 -8.67 15.38 -15.13
CA GLU A 12 -7.99 14.19 -14.58
C GLU A 12 -6.47 14.43 -14.51
N THR A 13 -5.85 14.09 -13.38
CA THR A 13 -4.41 14.30 -13.17
C THR A 13 -3.55 13.15 -13.70
N GLY A 14 -4.16 12.05 -14.13
CA GLY A 14 -3.49 10.78 -14.45
C GLY A 14 -3.08 9.96 -13.21
N VAL A 15 -3.45 10.42 -12.00
CA VAL A 15 -3.33 9.65 -10.77
C VAL A 15 -4.64 8.91 -10.53
N VAL A 16 -4.53 7.67 -10.06
CA VAL A 16 -5.68 6.86 -9.64
C VAL A 16 -5.63 6.70 -8.12
N LEU A 17 -6.69 7.11 -7.44
CA LEU A 17 -6.85 6.99 -5.99
C LEU A 17 -7.40 5.62 -5.62
N GLY A 18 -7.03 5.09 -4.47
CA GLY A 18 -7.56 3.85 -3.93
C GLY A 18 -8.35 4.07 -2.64
N PHE A 19 -9.50 3.41 -2.52
CA PHE A 19 -10.42 3.45 -1.39
C PHE A 19 -10.74 2.05 -0.91
N LEU A 20 -11.23 1.92 0.32
CA LEU A 20 -11.52 0.62 0.93
C LEU A 20 -13.02 0.35 1.00
N GLU A 21 -13.40 -0.84 0.54
CA GLU A 21 -14.78 -1.33 0.59
C GLU A 21 -14.84 -2.74 1.19
N GLU A 22 -16.01 -3.07 1.74
CA GLU A 22 -16.30 -4.45 2.14
C GLU A 22 -16.58 -5.29 0.89
N ALA A 23 -15.97 -6.46 0.81
CA ALA A 23 -16.21 -7.40 -0.27
C ALA A 23 -16.44 -8.80 0.29
N GLU A 24 -17.17 -9.60 -0.47
CA GLU A 24 -17.39 -10.99 -0.13
C GLU A 24 -16.07 -11.78 -0.27
N PRO A 25 -15.78 -12.75 0.61
CA PRO A 25 -14.50 -13.47 0.59
C PRO A 25 -14.13 -14.13 -0.75
N TRP A 26 -15.12 -14.50 -1.57
CA TRP A 26 -14.88 -15.11 -2.87
C TRP A 26 -14.34 -14.12 -3.90
N GLN A 27 -14.65 -12.82 -3.77
CA GLN A 27 -14.15 -11.74 -4.63
C GLN A 27 -12.66 -11.47 -4.39
N LEU A 28 -12.17 -11.78 -3.18
CA LEU A 28 -10.80 -11.50 -2.74
C LEU A 28 -9.83 -12.69 -2.92
N ARG A 29 -10.22 -13.66 -3.75
CA ARG A 29 -9.42 -14.86 -4.07
C ARG A 29 -8.50 -14.63 -5.27
N SER A 30 -7.43 -15.41 -5.37
CA SER A 30 -6.46 -15.27 -6.46
C SER A 30 -7.06 -15.37 -7.86
N SER A 31 -8.12 -16.16 -8.05
CA SER A 31 -8.81 -16.30 -9.34
C SER A 31 -9.51 -15.02 -9.81
N GLN A 32 -9.78 -14.09 -8.89
CA GLN A 32 -10.41 -12.80 -9.17
C GLN A 32 -9.38 -11.66 -9.33
N PHE A 33 -8.08 -11.95 -9.19
CA PHE A 33 -7.00 -10.97 -9.33
C PHE A 33 -7.22 -9.66 -8.52
N PRO A 34 -7.53 -9.74 -7.22
CA PRO A 34 -7.98 -8.58 -6.46
C PRO A 34 -6.85 -7.59 -6.18
N SER A 35 -7.22 -6.32 -6.12
CA SER A 35 -6.54 -5.32 -5.31
C SER A 35 -7.20 -5.31 -3.93
N LYS A 36 -6.42 -5.47 -2.85
CA LYS A 36 -6.95 -5.63 -1.49
C LYS A 36 -5.94 -5.30 -0.42
N ILE A 37 -6.42 -5.09 0.80
CA ILE A 37 -5.61 -4.97 2.01
C ILE A 37 -5.89 -6.14 2.95
N GLY A 38 -4.88 -6.49 3.77
CA GLY A 38 -4.98 -7.49 4.84
C GLY A 38 -5.47 -8.87 4.41
N GLY A 39 -5.87 -9.67 5.39
CA GLY A 39 -6.15 -11.10 5.19
C GLY A 39 -4.93 -11.88 4.74
N LYS A 40 -5.14 -12.95 3.97
CA LYS A 40 -4.05 -13.71 3.34
C LYS A 40 -3.77 -13.18 1.93
N PRO A 41 -2.52 -13.25 1.45
CA PRO A 41 -2.20 -12.88 0.08
C PRO A 41 -3.00 -13.74 -0.90
N ALA A 42 -3.64 -13.09 -1.87
CA ALA A 42 -4.20 -13.75 -3.05
C ALA A 42 -3.06 -13.91 -4.07
N TRP A 43 -2.25 -14.95 -3.86
CA TRP A 43 -1.06 -15.25 -4.65
C TRP A 43 -1.36 -15.38 -6.14
N LEU A 44 -0.68 -14.59 -6.97
CA LEU A 44 -0.82 -14.61 -8.42
C LEU A 44 -0.21 -15.89 -8.99
N SER A 45 1.11 -16.03 -8.98
CA SER A 45 1.72 -17.32 -9.25
C SER A 45 1.45 -18.26 -8.09
N GLN A 46 0.91 -19.44 -8.39
CA GLN A 46 0.65 -20.45 -7.38
C GLN A 46 1.90 -21.27 -7.05
N ALA A 47 3.05 -20.98 -7.65
CA ALA A 47 4.34 -21.63 -7.40
C ALA A 47 5.39 -20.62 -6.91
N ASP A 48 6.51 -21.12 -6.38
CA ASP A 48 7.68 -20.33 -5.99
C ASP A 48 7.39 -19.13 -5.08
N LEU A 49 6.43 -19.32 -4.17
CA LEU A 49 6.00 -18.32 -3.19
C LEU A 49 7.19 -17.86 -2.33
N PRO A 50 7.26 -16.57 -1.98
CA PRO A 50 8.33 -16.07 -1.13
C PRO A 50 8.17 -16.66 0.28
N CYS A 51 9.20 -17.36 0.75
CA CYS A 51 9.20 -17.91 2.10
C CYS A 51 10.62 -18.12 2.66
N PRO A 52 10.90 -17.68 3.90
CA PRO A 52 10.03 -16.87 4.74
C PRO A 52 9.98 -15.41 4.26
N VAL A 53 8.81 -14.78 4.31
CA VAL A 53 8.73 -13.30 4.25
C VAL A 53 8.96 -12.78 5.66
N ALA A 54 10.14 -12.19 5.89
CA ALA A 54 10.57 -11.77 7.23
C ALA A 54 10.98 -10.29 7.25
N CYS A 55 10.75 -9.64 8.39
CA CYS A 55 11.18 -8.28 8.66
C CYS A 55 12.72 -8.17 8.62
N GLY A 56 13.26 -7.15 7.96
CA GLY A 56 14.70 -6.92 7.86
C GLY A 56 15.37 -6.44 9.16
N LYS A 57 14.61 -6.15 10.21
CA LYS A 57 15.14 -5.73 11.52
C LYS A 57 15.10 -6.86 12.55
N CYS A 58 13.90 -7.38 12.83
CA CYS A 58 13.72 -8.41 13.87
C CYS A 58 13.76 -9.85 13.35
N ASN A 59 13.77 -10.07 12.02
CA ASN A 59 13.72 -11.38 11.37
C ASN A 59 12.48 -12.23 11.68
N ARG A 60 11.46 -11.65 12.33
CA ARG A 60 10.15 -12.28 12.52
C ARG A 60 9.34 -12.25 11.23
N PRO A 61 8.37 -13.16 11.04
CA PRO A 61 7.49 -13.14 9.88
C PRO A 61 6.79 -11.77 9.73
N ALA A 62 6.76 -11.27 8.50
CA ALA A 62 6.01 -10.05 8.18
C ALA A 62 4.54 -10.42 7.85
N ALA A 63 3.62 -9.55 8.25
CA ALA A 63 2.20 -9.66 7.91
C ALA A 63 1.95 -9.12 6.49
N PHE A 64 0.97 -9.69 5.80
CA PHE A 64 0.54 -9.19 4.50
C PHE A 64 -0.23 -7.88 4.70
N LEU A 65 0.27 -6.79 4.10
CA LEU A 65 -0.33 -5.46 4.22
C LEU A 65 -1.36 -5.23 3.11
N LEU A 66 -0.93 -5.35 1.85
CA LEU A 66 -1.79 -5.13 0.68
C LEU A 66 -1.24 -5.78 -0.58
N GLN A 67 -2.09 -5.90 -1.58
CA GLN A 67 -1.69 -6.17 -2.95
C GLN A 67 -2.43 -5.27 -3.93
N VAL A 68 -1.76 -4.91 -5.03
CA VAL A 68 -2.33 -4.09 -6.11
C VAL A 68 -2.18 -4.86 -7.42
N TYR A 69 -3.30 -5.11 -8.09
CA TYR A 69 -3.33 -5.62 -9.46
C TYR A 69 -3.04 -4.48 -10.43
N ALA A 70 -1.90 -4.57 -11.12
CA ALA A 70 -1.29 -3.50 -11.90
C ALA A 70 -0.75 -4.06 -13.23
N PRO A 71 -1.63 -4.49 -14.16
CA PRO A 71 -1.24 -4.97 -15.48
C PRO A 71 -0.54 -3.85 -16.28
N ILE A 72 0.27 -4.24 -17.26
CA ILE A 72 0.93 -3.29 -18.18
C ILE A 72 0.42 -3.55 -19.60
N ASP A 73 -0.27 -2.56 -20.15
CA ASP A 73 -0.82 -2.61 -21.50
C ASP A 73 0.27 -2.84 -22.55
N GLY A 74 -0.06 -3.64 -23.56
CA GLY A 74 0.86 -3.97 -24.65
C GLY A 74 1.98 -4.94 -24.28
N GLN A 75 2.09 -5.37 -23.01
CA GLN A 75 3.15 -6.26 -22.54
C GLN A 75 2.57 -7.62 -22.11
N ASN A 76 2.58 -8.60 -23.03
CA ASN A 76 1.97 -9.91 -22.80
C ASN A 76 2.46 -10.61 -21.52
N ARG A 77 3.74 -10.49 -21.15
CA ARG A 77 4.31 -11.15 -19.95
C ARG A 77 3.78 -10.62 -18.62
N SER A 78 3.22 -9.42 -18.62
CA SER A 78 2.64 -8.72 -17.48
C SER A 78 1.16 -8.47 -17.69
N PHE A 79 0.50 -9.36 -18.44
CA PHE A 79 -0.93 -9.35 -18.63
C PHE A 79 -1.63 -9.42 -17.27
N HIS A 80 -1.22 -10.36 -16.43
CA HIS A 80 -1.51 -10.32 -15.01
C HIS A 80 -0.23 -9.88 -14.31
N ARG A 81 -0.31 -8.83 -13.49
CA ARG A 81 0.82 -8.36 -12.72
C ARG A 81 0.31 -7.81 -11.41
N THR A 82 0.91 -8.26 -10.32
CA THR A 82 0.50 -7.89 -8.97
C THR A 82 1.72 -7.57 -8.14
N LEU A 83 1.64 -6.46 -7.40
CA LEU A 83 2.62 -6.13 -6.37
C LEU A 83 2.04 -6.46 -5.01
N PHE A 84 2.85 -7.08 -4.15
CA PHE A 84 2.49 -7.50 -2.80
C PHE A 84 3.37 -6.77 -1.81
N VAL A 85 2.77 -6.15 -0.80
CA VAL A 85 3.47 -5.44 0.27
C VAL A 85 3.23 -6.17 1.58
N PHE A 86 4.31 -6.35 2.35
CA PHE A 86 4.30 -6.94 3.67
C PHE A 86 4.97 -5.98 4.65
N CYS A 87 4.52 -5.97 5.90
CA CYS A 87 5.12 -5.15 6.94
C CYS A 87 5.27 -5.92 8.26
N CYS A 88 6.21 -5.49 9.09
CA CYS A 88 6.37 -6.04 10.43
C CYS A 88 5.23 -5.55 11.33
N THR A 89 4.76 -6.39 12.25
CA THR A 89 3.80 -5.97 13.28
C THR A 89 4.48 -5.66 14.62
N THR A 90 5.82 -5.70 14.67
CA THR A 90 6.60 -5.37 15.86
C THR A 90 6.87 -3.86 15.90
N PRO A 91 6.42 -3.12 16.93
CA PRO A 91 6.49 -1.66 16.98
C PRO A 91 7.92 -1.12 16.96
N ASP A 92 8.84 -1.75 17.69
CA ASP A 92 10.27 -1.40 17.70
C ASP A 92 10.95 -1.47 16.33
N CYS A 93 10.30 -2.08 15.32
CA CYS A 93 10.81 -2.10 13.96
C CYS A 93 10.47 -0.83 13.15
N TYR A 94 9.63 0.07 13.66
CA TYR A 94 9.24 1.32 13.01
C TYR A 94 10.11 2.49 13.50
N SER A 95 11.42 2.41 13.23
CA SER A 95 12.28 3.58 13.40
C SER A 95 12.03 4.61 12.28
N HIS A 96 12.27 5.88 12.62
CA HIS A 96 12.10 7.01 11.72
C HIS A 96 12.84 6.81 10.40
N ASN A 97 12.16 7.03 9.27
CA ASN A 97 12.68 7.02 7.91
C ASN A 97 13.45 5.75 7.54
N ASP A 98 12.95 4.60 8.00
CA ASP A 98 13.57 3.29 7.77
C ASP A 98 12.58 2.24 7.24
N SER A 99 12.83 1.83 6.00
CA SER A 99 11.97 0.94 5.23
C SER A 99 12.20 -0.56 5.51
N ARG A 100 13.19 -0.94 6.33
CA ARG A 100 13.60 -2.35 6.50
C ARG A 100 12.53 -3.25 7.11
N CYS A 101 11.52 -2.67 7.78
CA CYS A 101 10.36 -3.41 8.30
C CYS A 101 9.35 -3.79 7.22
N PHE A 102 9.47 -3.26 6.00
CA PHE A 102 8.64 -3.60 4.85
C PHE A 102 9.35 -4.57 3.90
N LYS A 103 8.54 -5.31 3.14
CA LYS A 103 8.97 -6.11 1.99
C LYS A 103 7.98 -5.93 0.87
N VAL A 104 8.47 -5.83 -0.36
CA VAL A 104 7.63 -5.75 -1.54
C VAL A 104 8.08 -6.77 -2.58
N TYR A 105 7.11 -7.43 -3.20
CA TYR A 105 7.35 -8.42 -4.24
C TYR A 105 6.46 -8.14 -5.44
N ARG A 106 6.99 -8.32 -6.65
CA ARG A 106 6.23 -8.35 -7.89
C ARG A 106 6.10 -9.79 -8.36
N SER A 107 4.90 -10.18 -8.78
CA SER A 107 4.68 -11.39 -9.59
C SER A 107 3.95 -11.00 -10.86
N GLN A 108 4.19 -11.74 -11.93
CA GLN A 108 3.52 -11.51 -13.20
C GLN A 108 3.34 -12.82 -13.97
N LEU A 109 2.27 -12.89 -14.75
CA LEU A 109 1.94 -14.01 -15.60
C LEU A 109 1.45 -13.51 -16.96
N PRO A 110 1.77 -14.23 -18.04
CA PRO A 110 1.12 -14.02 -19.32
C PRO A 110 -0.34 -14.41 -19.29
N ARG A 111 -1.13 -13.92 -20.26
CA ARG A 111 -2.56 -14.25 -20.36
C ARG A 111 -2.80 -15.75 -20.38
N LYS A 112 -2.04 -16.48 -21.21
CA LYS A 112 -2.02 -17.94 -21.21
C LYS A 112 -0.97 -18.42 -20.21
N ASN A 113 -1.40 -18.99 -19.10
CA ASN A 113 -0.54 -19.51 -18.03
C ASN A 113 -1.11 -20.81 -17.45
N ASP A 114 -0.38 -21.45 -16.54
CA ASP A 114 -0.70 -22.76 -15.98
C ASP A 114 -1.64 -22.72 -14.77
N PHE A 115 -1.96 -21.53 -14.25
CA PHE A 115 -2.66 -21.34 -12.97
C PHE A 115 -4.11 -20.86 -13.12
N TYR A 116 -4.40 -20.12 -14.19
CA TYR A 116 -5.72 -19.52 -14.41
C TYR A 116 -6.26 -19.85 -15.81
N PRO A 117 -7.59 -19.99 -15.95
CA PRO A 117 -8.23 -20.10 -17.25
C PRO A 117 -7.91 -18.92 -18.17
N TYR A 118 -7.97 -19.17 -19.48
CA TYR A 118 -7.78 -18.11 -20.46
C TYR A 118 -8.95 -17.10 -20.46
N ASP A 119 -10.15 -17.56 -20.16
CA ASP A 119 -11.36 -16.73 -20.10
C ASP A 119 -11.60 -16.24 -18.67
N PRO A 120 -12.19 -15.04 -18.48
CA PRO A 120 -12.44 -14.50 -17.16
C PRO A 120 -13.38 -15.42 -16.35
N PRO A 121 -13.24 -15.46 -15.02
CA PRO A 121 -14.19 -16.16 -14.16
C PRO A 121 -15.57 -15.51 -14.28
N LEU A 122 -16.62 -16.27 -13.94
CA LEU A 122 -17.97 -15.71 -13.83
C LEU A 122 -18.03 -14.76 -12.62
N GLU A 123 -18.73 -13.64 -12.76
CA GLU A 123 -19.00 -12.66 -11.68
C GLU A 123 -20.12 -13.14 -10.74
N GLU A 124 -20.23 -14.45 -10.52
CA GLU A 124 -21.25 -15.05 -9.68
C GLU A 124 -20.61 -15.96 -8.63
N LYS A 125 -21.17 -15.94 -7.42
CA LYS A 125 -20.72 -16.81 -6.34
C LYS A 125 -20.97 -18.27 -6.72
N THR A 126 -19.89 -19.02 -6.97
CA THR A 126 -19.96 -20.46 -7.23
C THR A 126 -20.31 -21.23 -5.95
N THR A 127 -20.97 -22.38 -6.08
CA THR A 127 -21.31 -23.29 -4.96
C THR A 127 -20.13 -24.05 -4.37
N GLU A 128 -18.91 -23.83 -4.87
CA GLU A 128 -17.69 -24.41 -4.32
C GLU A 128 -17.49 -23.96 -2.88
N THR A 129 -17.11 -24.92 -2.01
CA THR A 129 -16.97 -24.70 -0.57
C THR A 129 -16.12 -23.45 -0.28
N ASP A 130 -16.67 -22.53 0.51
CA ASP A 130 -16.10 -21.22 0.89
C ASP A 130 -14.76 -21.28 1.67
N ASN A 131 -14.10 -22.44 1.71
CA ASN A 131 -12.88 -22.64 2.49
C ASN A 131 -11.64 -22.07 1.78
N ASP A 132 -10.80 -21.37 2.54
CA ASP A 132 -9.46 -20.97 2.10
C ASP A 132 -8.65 -22.19 1.64
N PRO A 133 -7.94 -22.10 0.51
CA PRO A 133 -7.07 -23.18 0.09
C PRO A 133 -5.95 -23.38 1.11
N VAL A 134 -5.83 -24.59 1.65
CA VAL A 134 -4.69 -25.00 2.49
C VAL A 134 -3.50 -25.41 1.62
N VAL A 135 -3.78 -25.80 0.38
CA VAL A 135 -2.81 -26.25 -0.62
C VAL A 135 -3.14 -25.57 -1.94
N LEU A 136 -2.13 -25.01 -2.60
CA LEU A 136 -2.28 -24.43 -3.93
C LEU A 136 -2.33 -25.51 -5.01
N GLN A 137 -2.77 -25.18 -6.23
CA GLN A 137 -2.84 -26.14 -7.34
C GLN A 137 -1.46 -26.72 -7.71
N SER A 138 -0.40 -25.96 -7.44
CA SER A 138 1.01 -26.40 -7.57
C SER A 138 1.45 -27.46 -6.55
N GLY A 139 0.64 -27.73 -5.52
CA GLY A 139 0.98 -28.60 -4.39
C GLY A 139 1.66 -27.87 -3.21
N VAL A 140 1.92 -26.57 -3.32
CA VAL A 140 2.52 -25.77 -2.23
C VAL A 140 1.57 -25.74 -1.03
N GLN A 141 2.06 -26.23 0.11
CA GLN A 141 1.35 -26.17 1.39
C GLN A 141 1.42 -24.76 1.95
N LEU A 142 0.29 -24.19 2.35
CA LEU A 142 0.24 -22.83 2.90
C LEU A 142 0.32 -22.84 4.42
N CYS A 143 0.96 -21.79 4.93
CA CYS A 143 0.99 -21.51 6.35
C CYS A 143 -0.44 -21.18 6.81
N ARG A 144 -0.94 -21.97 7.78
CA ARG A 144 -2.29 -21.80 8.33
C ARG A 144 -2.55 -20.39 8.88
N VAL A 145 -1.50 -19.71 9.35
CA VAL A 145 -1.57 -18.37 9.93
C VAL A 145 -1.52 -17.27 8.86
N CYS A 146 -0.48 -17.24 8.03
CA CYS A 146 -0.23 -16.08 7.15
C CYS A 146 -0.49 -16.31 5.67
N GLY A 147 -0.81 -17.54 5.25
CA GLY A 147 -1.00 -17.87 3.84
C GLY A 147 0.28 -17.88 2.99
N CYS A 148 1.47 -17.58 3.53
CA CYS A 148 2.75 -17.80 2.81
C CYS A 148 3.08 -19.30 2.74
N ALA A 149 4.11 -19.70 1.99
CA ALA A 149 4.51 -21.12 1.94
C ALA A 149 4.83 -21.67 3.35
N GLY A 150 4.33 -22.87 3.64
CA GLY A 150 4.41 -23.53 4.94
C GLY A 150 5.16 -24.85 4.88
N PRO A 151 6.50 -24.85 4.70
CA PRO A 151 7.28 -26.08 4.55
C PRO A 151 7.32 -26.95 5.82
N LYS A 152 6.97 -26.39 7.00
CA LYS A 152 7.02 -27.10 8.28
C LYS A 152 5.64 -27.63 8.62
N THR A 153 5.52 -28.94 8.83
CA THR A 153 4.26 -29.57 9.23
C THR A 153 4.21 -29.79 10.74
N CYS A 154 3.02 -29.68 11.34
CA CYS A 154 2.79 -30.04 12.73
C CYS A 154 3.18 -31.51 12.97
N SER A 155 4.10 -31.74 13.90
CA SER A 155 4.62 -33.08 14.21
C SER A 155 3.61 -34.01 14.88
N ARG A 156 2.46 -33.48 15.34
CA ARG A 156 1.43 -34.27 16.02
C ARG A 156 0.31 -34.72 15.08
N CYS A 157 -0.23 -33.82 14.25
CA CYS A 157 -1.33 -34.16 13.35
C CYS A 157 -0.92 -34.35 11.88
N HIS A 158 0.29 -33.88 11.50
CA HIS A 158 0.78 -33.89 10.11
C HIS A 158 -0.13 -33.19 9.07
N ALA A 159 -1.13 -32.42 9.51
CA ALA A 159 -2.12 -31.77 8.63
C ALA A 159 -2.03 -30.24 8.59
N ALA A 160 -1.39 -29.61 9.58
CA ALA A 160 -1.23 -28.15 9.63
C ALA A 160 0.19 -27.75 9.24
N ASN A 161 0.31 -26.74 8.38
CA ASN A 161 1.57 -26.26 7.83
C ASN A 161 1.89 -24.84 8.30
N TYR A 162 3.19 -24.54 8.48
CA TYR A 162 3.69 -23.28 9.03
C TYR A 162 4.95 -22.81 8.32
N CYS A 163 5.08 -21.50 8.10
CA CYS A 163 6.32 -20.91 7.59
C CYS A 163 7.41 -20.82 8.68
N SER A 164 7.01 -20.72 9.94
CA SER A 164 7.91 -20.50 11.08
C SER A 164 7.41 -21.19 12.36
N LYS A 165 8.33 -21.37 13.32
CA LYS A 165 7.98 -21.83 14.67
C LYS A 165 7.08 -20.81 15.39
N GLU A 166 7.26 -19.53 15.09
CA GLU A 166 6.47 -18.45 15.67
C GLU A 166 5.00 -18.56 15.27
N HIS A 167 4.71 -18.77 13.98
CA HIS A 167 3.34 -18.99 13.50
C HIS A 167 2.72 -20.28 14.06
N GLN A 168 3.51 -21.34 14.21
CA GLN A 168 3.03 -22.54 14.90
C GLN A 168 2.61 -22.23 16.35
N VAL A 169 3.37 -21.41 17.08
CA VAL A 169 3.05 -21.02 18.47
C VAL A 169 1.81 -20.13 18.53
N ILE A 170 1.66 -19.19 17.59
CA ILE A 170 0.45 -18.34 17.48
C ILE A 170 -0.78 -19.22 17.28
N ASP A 171 -0.77 -20.07 16.26
CA ASP A 171 -1.88 -20.98 15.93
C ASP A 171 -2.21 -21.96 17.08
N TRP A 172 -1.17 -22.49 17.73
CA TRP A 172 -1.32 -23.37 18.89
C TRP A 172 -2.07 -22.70 20.04
N LYS A 173 -1.76 -21.43 20.33
CA LYS A 173 -2.44 -20.64 21.37
C LYS A 173 -3.86 -20.25 20.95
N SER A 174 -4.07 -19.93 19.68
CA SER A 174 -5.35 -19.46 19.15
C SER A 174 -6.42 -20.54 18.97
N GLY A 175 -6.05 -21.81 18.85
CA GLY A 175 -7.05 -22.89 18.80
C GLY A 175 -6.53 -24.25 18.41
N HIS A 176 -5.42 -24.31 17.65
CA HIS A 176 -4.94 -25.58 17.10
C HIS A 176 -4.67 -26.64 18.18
N LYS A 177 -4.27 -26.25 19.40
CA LYS A 177 -4.08 -27.19 20.52
C LYS A 177 -5.32 -28.09 20.78
N LYS A 178 -6.53 -27.56 20.58
CA LYS A 178 -7.80 -28.26 20.80
C LYS A 178 -8.23 -29.12 19.60
N GLU A 179 -7.88 -28.68 18.39
CA GLU A 179 -8.22 -29.34 17.12
C GLU A 179 -7.15 -30.33 16.64
N CYS A 180 -5.95 -30.28 17.22
CA CYS A 180 -4.83 -31.07 16.74
C CYS A 180 -5.11 -32.57 16.87
N GLY A 181 -5.27 -33.24 15.72
CA GLY A 181 -5.56 -34.68 15.63
C GLY A 181 -7.04 -35.01 15.51
N THR A 182 -7.94 -34.02 15.43
CA THR A 182 -9.34 -34.26 15.06
C THR A 182 -9.51 -34.13 13.54
N SER A 183 -10.29 -35.01 12.92
CA SER A 183 -10.59 -35.02 11.48
C SER A 183 -11.57 -33.92 11.05
N GLY A 184 -11.66 -32.84 11.83
CA GLY A 184 -12.57 -31.72 11.55
C GLY A 184 -11.94 -30.72 10.57
N PRO A 185 -12.75 -30.01 9.77
CA PRO A 185 -12.25 -28.90 8.98
C PRO A 185 -11.57 -27.90 9.92
N ALA A 186 -10.38 -27.45 9.52
CA ALA A 186 -9.64 -26.40 10.21
C ALA A 186 -10.55 -25.16 10.31
N GLY A 187 -11.07 -24.87 11.51
CA GLY A 187 -11.87 -23.66 11.71
C GLY A 187 -11.03 -22.42 11.37
N PHE A 188 -11.68 -21.40 10.82
CA PHE A 188 -11.11 -20.06 10.67
C PHE A 188 -10.76 -19.52 12.05
N LEU A 189 -9.47 -19.54 12.40
CA LEU A 189 -9.00 -19.05 13.70
C LEU A 189 -8.69 -17.57 13.59
N LYS A 190 -9.47 -16.74 14.28
CA LYS A 190 -9.14 -15.32 14.48
C LYS A 190 -7.89 -15.23 15.35
N HIS A 191 -6.77 -14.89 14.74
CA HIS A 191 -5.53 -14.53 15.41
C HIS A 191 -5.14 -13.10 15.03
N GLY A 192 -4.59 -12.32 15.96
CA GLY A 192 -4.22 -10.92 15.73
C GLY A 192 -2.96 -10.70 14.88
N PHE A 193 -2.64 -11.63 13.98
CA PHE A 193 -1.49 -11.51 13.07
C PHE A 193 -1.88 -10.95 11.69
N LEU A 194 -3.09 -11.23 11.21
CA LEU A 194 -3.57 -10.69 9.94
C LEU A 194 -4.29 -9.37 10.19
N PHE A 195 -4.11 -8.42 9.27
CA PHE A 195 -4.94 -7.23 9.22
C PHE A 195 -6.35 -7.59 8.69
N PRO A 196 -7.36 -6.75 8.97
CA PRO A 196 -8.68 -6.87 8.36
C PRO A 196 -8.58 -6.95 6.84
N GLU A 197 -9.40 -7.80 6.24
CA GLU A 197 -9.42 -8.03 4.81
C GLU A 197 -10.50 -7.15 4.16
N LEU A 198 -10.09 -6.24 3.27
CA LEU A 198 -10.96 -5.30 2.57
C LEU A 198 -10.53 -5.18 1.10
N GLU A 199 -11.48 -4.89 0.21
CA GLU A 199 -11.20 -4.61 -1.19
C GLU A 199 -10.58 -3.22 -1.36
N LEU A 200 -9.66 -3.09 -2.30
CA LEU A 200 -9.08 -1.81 -2.69
C LEU A 200 -9.65 -1.42 -4.07
N VAL A 201 -10.69 -0.60 -4.04
CA VAL A 201 -11.33 -0.04 -5.24
C VAL A 201 -10.59 1.21 -5.69
N THR A 202 -10.66 1.53 -6.97
CA THR A 202 -9.87 2.63 -7.55
C THR A 202 -10.72 3.59 -8.36
N GLU A 203 -10.46 4.89 -8.20
CA GLU A 203 -11.13 5.96 -8.95
C GLU A 203 -10.11 6.99 -9.47
N PRO A 204 -10.31 7.60 -10.64
CA PRO A 204 -9.44 8.67 -11.14
C PRO A 204 -9.42 9.89 -10.21
N GLU A 205 -8.25 10.51 -10.02
CA GLU A 205 -8.16 11.79 -9.34
C GLU A 205 -8.62 12.93 -10.26
N GLU A 206 -9.68 13.61 -9.85
CA GLU A 206 -10.20 14.81 -10.52
C GLU A 206 -9.83 16.07 -9.73
N VAL A 207 -9.30 17.08 -10.41
CA VAL A 207 -9.02 18.40 -9.82
C VAL A 207 -9.81 19.47 -10.56
N GLU A 208 -10.44 20.37 -9.82
CA GLU A 208 -11.13 21.52 -10.41
C GLU A 208 -10.14 22.51 -11.00
N VAL A 209 -10.21 22.70 -12.32
CA VAL A 209 -9.46 23.75 -13.02
C VAL A 209 -10.37 24.97 -13.16
N LYS A 210 -9.94 26.10 -12.57
CA LYS A 210 -10.59 27.39 -12.83
C LYS A 210 -10.24 27.84 -14.24
N VAL A 211 -11.19 27.78 -15.16
CA VAL A 211 -11.03 28.26 -16.55
C VAL A 211 -10.82 29.78 -16.50
N GLY A 212 -9.58 30.22 -16.72
CA GLY A 212 -9.19 31.62 -16.62
C GLY A 212 -7.70 31.94 -16.55
N GLN A 213 -6.81 30.94 -16.54
CA GLN A 213 -5.38 31.12 -16.79
C GLN A 213 -4.91 30.01 -17.72
N CYS A 214 -4.78 30.34 -19.00
CA CYS A 214 -4.14 29.48 -19.99
C CYS A 214 -2.61 29.61 -19.87
N GLU A 215 -1.98 28.46 -19.64
CA GLU A 215 -0.64 28.03 -20.07
C GLU A 215 0.55 28.98 -19.89
N ALA A 216 1.27 28.79 -18.77
CA ALA A 216 2.72 28.59 -18.70
C ALA A 216 3.14 28.51 -17.23
N ASP A 217 3.31 27.31 -16.68
CA ASP A 217 4.06 27.17 -15.41
C ASP A 217 5.01 25.98 -15.49
N GLU A 218 5.94 26.06 -16.44
CA GLU A 218 7.34 25.71 -16.18
C GLU A 218 8.19 26.78 -16.90
N THR A 219 9.13 27.41 -16.18
CA THR A 219 10.02 28.52 -16.64
C THR A 219 9.39 29.91 -16.88
N GLN A 220 9.17 30.68 -15.81
CA GLN A 220 9.64 32.08 -15.61
C GLN A 220 8.80 32.80 -14.54
N LYS A 221 9.03 32.50 -13.25
CA LYS A 221 8.76 33.47 -12.16
C LYS A 221 10.03 34.23 -11.81
N ALA A 222 10.62 34.85 -12.82
CA ALA A 222 11.71 35.81 -12.68
C ALA A 222 11.61 36.81 -13.85
N LEU A 223 10.68 37.75 -13.73
CA LEU A 223 10.67 39.11 -14.28
C LEU A 223 9.22 39.58 -14.33
N GLU A 224 8.82 40.46 -13.41
CA GLU A 224 8.16 41.73 -13.73
C GLU A 224 7.83 42.50 -12.43
N CYS A 225 8.64 43.53 -12.16
CA CYS A 225 8.27 44.63 -11.27
C CYS A 225 7.78 45.80 -12.14
N ARG A 226 6.58 46.36 -11.88
CA ARG A 226 6.36 47.79 -11.54
C ARG A 226 4.93 48.30 -11.81
N ALA A 227 4.53 49.20 -10.91
CA ALA A 227 3.38 50.13 -10.90
C ALA A 227 2.04 49.46 -10.55
N THR A 228 1.51 49.64 -9.34
CA THR A 228 0.99 50.93 -8.84
C THR A 228 1.30 51.17 -7.36
N GLY A 229 1.58 52.43 -7.02
CA GLY A 229 1.84 52.87 -5.64
C GLY A 229 0.57 53.04 -4.81
N GLY A 230 0.72 52.81 -3.50
CA GLY A 230 -0.28 53.07 -2.48
C GLY A 230 0.03 52.29 -1.20
N ASP A 231 0.75 52.94 -0.30
CA ASP A 231 0.79 52.76 1.17
C ASP A 231 0.67 51.33 1.74
N SER A 232 1.82 50.72 2.11
CA SER A 232 1.99 49.79 3.25
C SER A 232 3.43 49.24 3.21
N LEU A 233 4.37 50.00 3.76
CA LEU A 233 5.77 49.54 3.94
C LEU A 233 5.91 48.65 5.18
N GLU A 234 4.93 48.68 6.09
CA GLU A 234 4.93 47.86 7.31
C GLU A 234 4.31 46.47 7.09
N GLU A 235 3.28 46.30 6.24
CA GLU A 235 2.77 44.93 5.94
C GLU A 235 3.73 44.14 5.07
N LYS A 236 4.46 44.77 4.14
CA LYS A 236 5.45 44.03 3.32
C LYS A 236 6.64 43.54 4.13
N GLU A 237 7.07 44.29 5.15
CA GLU A 237 8.12 43.85 6.06
C GLU A 237 7.60 42.80 7.07
N LEU A 238 6.33 42.89 7.51
CA LEU A 238 5.69 41.85 8.30
C LEU A 238 5.39 40.56 7.51
N GLU A 239 5.04 40.68 6.22
CA GLU A 239 4.87 39.57 5.28
C GLU A 239 6.21 38.94 4.97
N ASP A 240 7.26 39.70 4.64
CA ASP A 240 8.61 39.17 4.44
C ASP A 240 9.18 38.51 5.72
N MET A 241 8.79 38.98 6.91
CA MET A 241 9.08 38.31 8.19
C MET A 241 8.23 37.05 8.43
N ALA A 242 7.01 36.97 7.88
CA ALA A 242 6.15 35.78 7.89
C ALA A 242 6.51 34.78 6.77
N MET A 243 7.29 35.20 5.78
CA MET A 243 7.70 34.44 4.60
C MET A 243 8.99 33.65 4.76
N HIS A 244 9.42 33.35 5.98
CA HIS A 244 10.23 32.15 6.21
C HIS A 244 9.34 30.90 6.20
N GLU A 245 8.51 30.75 5.17
CA GLU A 245 8.00 29.44 4.80
C GLU A 245 9.22 28.60 4.40
N THR A 246 9.66 27.76 5.34
CA THR A 246 10.63 26.73 5.03
C THR A 246 10.07 25.87 3.89
N GLU A 247 10.95 25.34 3.04
CA GLU A 247 10.54 24.40 1.99
C GLU A 247 9.77 23.20 2.57
N GLU A 248 10.06 22.82 3.82
CA GLU A 248 9.30 21.83 4.59
C GLU A 248 7.83 22.22 4.76
N SER A 249 7.53 23.44 5.22
CA SER A 249 6.16 23.93 5.42
C SER A 249 5.37 23.90 4.11
N ARG A 250 6.00 24.30 2.99
CA ARG A 250 5.39 24.28 1.66
C ARG A 250 5.04 22.88 1.19
N VAL A 251 5.96 21.92 1.34
CA VAL A 251 5.73 20.52 0.96
C VAL A 251 4.59 19.93 1.79
N PHE A 252 4.56 20.18 3.09
CA PHE A 252 3.53 19.66 3.97
C PHE A 252 2.15 20.30 3.72
N GLN A 253 2.09 21.61 3.46
CA GLN A 253 0.84 22.27 3.06
C GLN A 253 0.31 21.71 1.73
N LYS A 254 1.18 21.49 0.75
CA LYS A 254 0.79 20.86 -0.53
C LYS A 254 0.25 19.44 -0.31
N PHE A 255 0.86 18.68 0.59
CA PHE A 255 0.36 17.36 0.99
C PHE A 255 -1.04 17.45 1.62
N LYS A 256 -1.23 18.34 2.59
CA LYS A 256 -2.52 18.56 3.27
C LYS A 256 -3.62 18.98 2.30
N GLN A 257 -3.40 20.04 1.53
CA GLN A 257 -4.37 20.56 0.56
C GLN A 257 -4.80 19.48 -0.44
N ARG A 258 -3.86 18.61 -0.86
CA ARG A 258 -4.18 17.53 -1.79
C ARG A 258 -5.03 16.43 -1.14
N ILE A 259 -4.77 16.11 0.12
CA ILE A 259 -5.50 15.08 0.86
C ILE A 259 -6.87 15.56 1.30
N GLU A 260 -7.03 16.85 1.61
CA GLU A 260 -8.32 17.44 1.98
C GLU A 260 -9.40 17.26 0.91
N LEU A 261 -9.01 17.15 -0.37
CA LEU A 261 -9.94 16.85 -1.46
C LEU A 261 -10.54 15.44 -1.34
N GLU A 262 -9.72 14.46 -0.93
CA GLU A 262 -10.12 13.06 -0.81
C GLU A 262 -9.50 12.43 0.46
N PRO A 263 -10.05 12.73 1.65
CA PRO A 263 -9.41 12.39 2.92
C PRO A 263 -9.43 10.90 3.26
N HIS A 264 -10.23 10.10 2.55
CA HIS A 264 -10.34 8.64 2.74
C HIS A 264 -9.44 7.83 1.81
N GLN A 265 -8.66 8.49 0.94
CA GLN A 265 -7.76 7.80 0.02
C GLN A 265 -6.66 7.03 0.80
N VAL A 266 -6.49 5.75 0.50
CA VAL A 266 -5.48 4.88 1.13
C VAL A 266 -4.32 4.54 0.20
N LEU A 267 -4.48 4.77 -1.10
CA LEU A 267 -3.48 4.51 -2.14
C LEU A 267 -3.53 5.63 -3.18
N ARG A 268 -2.38 5.98 -3.77
CA ARG A 268 -2.31 6.75 -5.01
C ARG A 268 -1.42 6.02 -6.01
N TYR A 269 -1.99 5.60 -7.12
CA TYR A 269 -1.32 4.86 -8.17
C TYR A 269 -1.02 5.78 -9.36
N CYS A 270 0.26 5.87 -9.74
CA CYS A 270 0.70 6.62 -10.92
C CYS A 270 2.07 6.11 -11.35
N ARG A 271 2.09 5.09 -12.20
CA ARG A 271 3.34 4.49 -12.68
C ARG A 271 4.14 5.51 -13.50
N ARG A 272 5.43 5.69 -13.17
CA ARG A 272 6.31 6.78 -13.67
C ARG A 272 5.94 8.18 -13.19
N GLY A 273 4.97 8.32 -12.30
CA GLY A 273 4.62 9.59 -11.68
C GLY A 273 5.59 10.00 -10.57
N SER A 274 5.18 11.02 -9.82
CA SER A 274 5.93 11.53 -8.66
C SER A 274 5.11 11.34 -7.39
N PRO A 275 5.72 10.86 -6.29
CA PRO A 275 5.02 10.76 -5.02
C PRO A 275 4.62 12.12 -4.45
N LEU A 276 3.52 12.11 -3.70
CA LEU A 276 3.12 13.19 -2.80
C LEU A 276 3.81 12.97 -1.44
N TRP A 277 4.85 13.75 -1.17
CA TRP A 277 5.68 13.67 0.03
C TRP A 277 5.09 14.44 1.22
N VAL A 278 5.31 13.95 2.43
CA VAL A 278 4.92 14.65 3.68
C VAL A 278 5.97 15.66 4.12
N SER A 279 7.23 15.47 3.74
CA SER A 279 8.35 16.34 4.07
C SER A 279 9.26 16.55 2.87
N ALA A 280 9.95 17.69 2.84
CA ALA A 280 11.03 17.97 1.90
C ALA A 280 12.29 17.12 2.20
N GLU A 281 12.40 16.61 3.43
CA GLU A 281 13.51 15.76 3.87
C GLU A 281 13.26 14.28 3.55
N HIS A 282 14.33 13.49 3.44
CA HIS A 282 14.22 12.04 3.20
C HIS A 282 13.41 11.66 1.94
N VAL A 283 13.48 12.51 0.91
CA VAL A 283 13.06 12.18 -0.44
C VAL A 283 14.21 11.44 -1.13
N PRO A 284 14.00 10.24 -1.70
CA PRO A 284 15.07 9.44 -2.26
C PRO A 284 15.65 10.07 -3.53
N GLU A 285 16.97 10.16 -3.60
CA GLU A 285 17.66 10.46 -4.85
C GLU A 285 17.67 9.23 -5.79
N GLU A 286 17.83 9.43 -7.10
CA GLU A 286 17.91 8.33 -8.08
C GLU A 286 18.96 7.26 -7.73
N LYS A 287 20.07 7.66 -7.10
CA LYS A 287 21.17 6.77 -6.70
C LYS A 287 20.82 5.86 -5.51
N GLU A 288 19.85 6.27 -4.69
CA GLU A 288 19.41 5.53 -3.50
C GLU A 288 18.38 4.46 -3.85
N ILE A 289 17.77 4.57 -5.04
CA ILE A 289 16.88 3.57 -5.60
C ILE A 289 17.73 2.56 -6.39
N PRO A 290 17.95 1.34 -5.86
CA PRO A 290 18.79 0.37 -6.55
C PRO A 290 18.13 -0.11 -7.84
N ASN A 291 18.94 -0.35 -8.86
CA ASN A 291 18.49 -1.01 -10.09
C ASN A 291 17.89 -2.39 -9.81
N CYS A 292 16.97 -2.79 -10.68
CA CYS A 292 16.44 -4.14 -10.71
C CYS A 292 17.59 -5.14 -10.98
N PRO A 293 17.55 -6.38 -10.47
CA PRO A 293 18.59 -7.38 -10.75
C PRO A 293 18.80 -7.69 -12.25
N CYS A 294 17.84 -7.36 -13.12
CA CYS A 294 18.02 -7.45 -14.58
C CYS A 294 18.87 -6.32 -15.20
N GLY A 295 19.21 -5.28 -14.41
CA GLY A 295 19.95 -4.10 -14.86
C GLY A 295 19.09 -2.86 -15.12
N ALA A 296 17.78 -3.01 -15.31
CA ALA A 296 16.87 -1.88 -15.53
C ALA A 296 16.72 -1.01 -14.26
N LYS A 297 16.37 0.27 -14.45
CA LYS A 297 16.02 1.16 -13.33
C LYS A 297 14.73 0.68 -12.65
N ARG A 298 14.57 1.03 -11.38
CA ARG A 298 13.27 0.97 -10.72
C ARG A 298 12.63 2.34 -10.76
N ILE A 299 11.36 2.39 -11.14
CA ILE A 299 10.56 3.62 -11.27
C ILE A 299 9.43 3.61 -10.25
N PHE A 300 8.94 4.79 -9.90
CA PHE A 300 7.78 4.91 -9.01
C PHE A 300 6.58 4.18 -9.61
N GLU A 301 5.88 3.41 -8.77
CA GLU A 301 4.70 2.65 -9.14
C GLU A 301 3.44 3.20 -8.46
N PHE A 302 3.44 3.23 -7.13
CA PHE A 302 2.34 3.75 -6.31
C PHE A 302 2.84 4.14 -4.92
N GLN A 303 2.02 4.91 -4.22
CA GLN A 303 2.21 5.24 -2.81
C GLN A 303 1.03 4.76 -1.97
N VAL A 304 1.35 4.32 -0.76
CA VAL A 304 0.41 3.97 0.30
C VAL A 304 0.30 5.15 1.25
N MET A 305 -0.93 5.57 1.49
CA MET A 305 -1.26 6.76 2.26
C MET A 305 -1.38 6.43 3.76
N PRO A 306 -1.16 7.40 4.66
CA PRO A 306 -1.23 7.19 6.11
C PRO A 306 -2.64 6.82 6.58
N GLN A 307 -3.68 7.22 5.85
CA GLN A 307 -5.09 6.89 6.08
C GLN A 307 -5.33 5.39 6.22
N LEU A 308 -4.52 4.55 5.54
CA LEU A 308 -4.63 3.10 5.63
C LEU A 308 -4.46 2.59 7.07
N LEU A 309 -3.65 3.29 7.90
CA LEU A 309 -3.38 2.92 9.28
C LEU A 309 -4.65 2.78 10.13
N ASN A 310 -5.65 3.63 9.87
CA ASN A 310 -6.94 3.63 10.56
C ASN A 310 -7.72 2.32 10.36
N HIS A 311 -7.43 1.57 9.30
CA HIS A 311 -8.12 0.33 8.94
C HIS A 311 -7.39 -0.94 9.41
N LEU A 312 -6.14 -0.82 9.88
CA LEU A 312 -5.34 -1.99 10.26
C LEU A 312 -5.74 -2.61 11.61
N LYS A 313 -6.57 -1.92 12.41
CA LYS A 313 -7.08 -2.38 13.73
C LYS A 313 -5.97 -2.96 14.63
N VAL A 314 -4.86 -2.23 14.73
CA VAL A 314 -3.71 -2.62 15.56
C VAL A 314 -4.00 -2.26 17.02
N ASP A 315 -4.94 -2.98 17.65
CA ASP A 315 -5.54 -2.65 18.96
C ASP A 315 -4.62 -2.90 20.18
N SER A 316 -3.29 -2.84 20.03
CA SER A 316 -2.41 -2.94 21.18
C SER A 316 -1.83 -1.56 21.52
N PRO A 317 -1.97 -1.07 22.77
CA PRO A 317 -1.54 0.27 23.19
C PRO A 317 -0.03 0.54 23.08
N ASN A 318 0.76 -0.47 22.67
CA ASN A 318 2.19 -0.37 22.41
C ASN A 318 2.54 -0.54 20.92
N ALA A 319 1.56 -0.66 20.02
CA ALA A 319 1.78 -0.87 18.60
C ALA A 319 1.32 0.29 17.73
N SER A 320 2.12 1.33 17.70
CA SER A 320 2.05 2.36 16.66
C SER A 320 2.81 1.88 15.43
N ILE A 321 2.13 1.08 14.59
CA ILE A 321 2.53 1.02 13.18
C ILE A 321 2.25 2.41 12.63
N ASP A 322 3.28 3.08 12.11
CA ASP A 322 3.16 4.46 11.66
C ASP A 322 4.05 4.73 10.45
N TRP A 323 3.56 5.61 9.56
CA TRP A 323 4.25 6.18 8.41
C TRP A 323 3.52 7.43 7.92
N GLY A 324 4.27 8.37 7.33
CA GLY A 324 3.69 9.50 6.61
C GLY A 324 3.35 9.15 5.16
N THR A 325 4.25 8.48 4.45
CA THR A 325 3.97 7.91 3.12
C THR A 325 4.90 6.73 2.83
N VAL A 326 4.40 5.71 2.14
CA VAL A 326 5.19 4.55 1.71
C VAL A 326 5.12 4.43 0.19
N CYS A 327 6.25 4.66 -0.48
CA CYS A 327 6.39 4.62 -1.93
C CYS A 327 6.95 3.28 -2.39
N VAL A 328 6.31 2.67 -3.38
CA VAL A 328 6.77 1.44 -4.02
C VAL A 328 7.37 1.77 -5.38
N TYR A 329 8.55 1.22 -5.63
CA TYR A 329 9.29 1.35 -6.88
C TYR A 329 9.46 -0.02 -7.52
N SER A 330 9.08 -0.15 -8.79
CA SER A 330 9.10 -1.41 -9.52
C SER A 330 10.02 -1.35 -10.74
N CYS A 331 10.45 -2.51 -11.23
CA CYS A 331 11.24 -2.61 -12.46
C CYS A 331 10.57 -1.90 -13.65
N GLU A 332 11.29 -0.97 -14.28
CA GLU A 332 10.82 -0.22 -15.44
C GLU A 332 10.40 -1.13 -16.60
N ASP A 333 11.22 -2.14 -16.89
CA ASP A 333 10.96 -3.10 -17.95
C ASP A 333 9.93 -4.17 -17.56
N SER A 334 9.56 -4.24 -16.28
CA SER A 334 8.82 -5.38 -15.72
C SER A 334 9.46 -6.71 -16.12
N CYS A 335 10.76 -6.85 -15.84
CA CYS A 335 11.57 -7.96 -16.32
C CYS A 335 10.99 -9.32 -15.94
N ASP A 336 11.14 -10.29 -16.84
CA ASP A 336 10.77 -11.67 -16.59
C ASP A 336 11.96 -12.41 -15.99
N GLN A 337 11.74 -13.02 -14.83
CA GLN A 337 12.74 -13.87 -14.18
C GLN A 337 12.16 -15.28 -13.91
N GLY A 338 11.02 -15.61 -14.55
CA GLY A 338 10.24 -16.84 -14.33
C GLY A 338 8.91 -16.60 -13.61
N HIS A 339 8.25 -17.68 -13.20
CA HIS A 339 6.94 -17.67 -12.54
C HIS A 339 6.97 -17.31 -11.04
N GLY A 340 8.09 -16.78 -10.53
CA GLY A 340 8.25 -16.50 -9.10
C GLY A 340 7.80 -15.11 -8.65
N TYR A 341 8.36 -14.71 -7.52
CA TYR A 341 8.15 -13.43 -6.86
C TYR A 341 9.47 -12.68 -6.73
N TYR A 342 9.54 -11.48 -7.30
CA TYR A 342 10.77 -10.70 -7.38
C TYR A 342 10.75 -9.55 -6.39
N PRO A 343 11.82 -9.36 -5.59
CA PRO A 343 11.88 -8.26 -4.65
C PRO A 343 11.96 -6.92 -5.41
N GLU A 344 11.01 -6.05 -5.11
CA GLU A 344 11.01 -4.67 -5.57
C GLU A 344 11.52 -3.73 -4.46
N PHE A 345 11.48 -2.43 -4.70
CA PHE A 345 12.01 -1.45 -3.74
C PHE A 345 10.87 -0.67 -3.08
N ILE A 346 11.07 -0.35 -1.80
CA ILE A 346 10.08 0.35 -0.98
C ILE A 346 10.80 1.43 -0.17
N TRP A 347 10.20 2.61 -0.11
CA TRP A 347 10.69 3.78 0.59
C TRP A 347 9.62 4.32 1.53
N LYS A 348 9.94 4.43 2.81
CA LYS A 348 9.08 4.98 3.86
C LYS A 348 9.58 6.35 4.28
N GLN A 349 8.68 7.31 4.31
CA GLN A 349 8.90 8.63 4.92
C GLN A 349 7.91 8.79 6.08
N ASP A 350 8.39 9.29 7.22
CA ASP A 350 7.58 9.63 8.39
C ASP A 350 7.24 11.12 8.43
N PHE A 351 6.25 11.48 9.24
CA PHE A 351 6.03 12.87 9.62
C PHE A 351 7.20 13.38 10.47
N THR A 352 7.54 14.66 10.34
CA THR A 352 8.54 15.30 11.20
C THR A 352 7.98 15.49 12.61
N GLU A 353 8.84 15.41 13.63
CA GLU A 353 8.44 15.43 15.06
C GLU A 353 7.66 16.70 15.47
N ASP A 354 7.79 17.80 14.70
CA ASP A 354 7.11 19.08 14.93
C ASP A 354 5.72 19.19 14.29
N GLN A 355 5.22 18.16 13.61
CA GLN A 355 3.90 18.17 12.95
C GLN A 355 2.86 17.39 13.78
N PRO A 356 1.72 18.01 14.17
CA PRO A 356 0.75 17.35 15.03
C PRO A 356 0.12 16.15 14.33
N ASN A 357 0.23 14.97 14.95
CA ASN A 357 -0.53 13.76 14.62
C ASN A 357 -2.02 14.09 14.72
N SER A 358 -2.73 14.15 13.60
CA SER A 358 -4.19 14.34 13.54
C SER A 358 -4.94 13.04 13.88
N THR A 359 -4.52 12.33 14.92
CA THR A 359 -5.13 11.08 15.38
C THR A 359 -5.06 11.00 16.91
N THR A 360 -5.77 11.89 17.60
CA THR A 360 -6.41 11.63 18.90
C THR A 360 -7.25 12.85 19.31
N GLU A 361 -8.54 12.83 18.99
CA GLU A 361 -9.55 13.48 19.83
C GLU A 361 -10.65 12.44 20.07
N ASP A 362 -10.70 11.91 21.29
CA ASP A 362 -11.92 11.73 22.07
C ASP A 362 -11.54 11.13 23.42
N GLY A 363 -11.81 11.91 24.49
CA GLY A 363 -11.45 11.55 25.86
C GLY A 363 -11.80 12.65 26.85
N ASP A 364 -13.08 13.02 26.87
CA ASP A 364 -13.86 13.59 27.97
C ASP A 364 -13.10 14.32 29.09
N ALA A 365 -13.14 15.65 29.02
CA ALA A 365 -12.97 16.50 30.18
C ALA A 365 -14.29 16.53 30.98
N ASP A 366 -14.34 15.72 32.03
CA ASP A 366 -15.38 15.75 33.06
C ASP A 366 -15.42 17.15 33.69
N CYS A 367 -16.57 17.79 33.59
CA CYS A 367 -16.88 19.06 34.23
C CYS A 367 -18.24 18.94 34.92
N GLN A 368 -18.26 18.34 36.12
CA GLN A 368 -18.96 18.81 37.34
C GLN A 368 -18.92 17.77 38.46
#